data_AF-A0AAU5AC18-F1
#
_entry.id   AF-A0AAU5AC18-F1
#
_cell.length_a   1.000
_cell.length_b   1.000
_cell.length_c   1.000
_cell.angle_alpha   90.00
_cell.angle_beta   90.00
_cell.angle_gamma   90.00
#
_symmetry.space_group_name_H-M   'P 1'
#
loop_
_entity.id
_entity.type
_entity.pdbx_description
1 polymer ?
#
loop_
_entity_poly.entity_id
_entity_poly.type
_entity_poly.pdbx_seq_one_letter_code
_entity_poly.pdbx_strand_id
1 'polypeptide(L)'
;MAIQITAVRLSTGGTTHEHITHLWWTEQASGKAGDNTRAQIVDWIENQAGKAYTSDRAGHRTEVAVVTPARGEKYLRTRADGVWTNNLLALPQR
;
A
#
# COMPACT_ATOMS: atom_id res chain seq x y z
N MET A 1 -0.90 8.90 12.72
CA MET A 1 -0.08 7.67 12.66
C MET A 1 0.23 7.36 11.20
N ALA A 2 1.46 7.00 10.85
CA ALA A 2 1.84 6.68 9.47
C ALA A 2 2.60 5.35 9.41
N ILE A 3 2.26 4.53 8.41
CA ILE A 3 2.91 3.25 8.17
C ILE A 3 3.67 3.27 6.83
N GLN A 4 4.85 2.66 6.81
CA GLN A 4 5.59 2.37 5.58
C GLN A 4 5.23 0.97 5.11
N ILE A 5 4.68 0.82 3.91
CA ILE A 5 4.51 -0.47 3.25
C ILE A 5 5.87 -0.96 2.78
N THR A 6 6.23 -2.17 3.19
CA THR A 6 7.55 -2.78 2.98
C THR A 6 7.52 -4.04 2.12
N ALA A 7 6.38 -4.72 2.01
CA ALA A 7 6.18 -5.86 1.13
C ALA A 7 4.69 -6.02 0.78
N VAL A 8 4.41 -6.74 -0.30
CA VAL A 8 3.06 -7.06 -0.76
C VAL A 8 2.90 -8.54 -1.09
N ARG A 9 1.68 -9.04 -1.05
CA ARG A 9 1.31 -10.35 -1.59
C ARG A 9 0.32 -10.15 -2.71
N LEU A 10 0.54 -10.81 -3.84
CA LEU A 10 -0.42 -10.88 -4.94
C LEU A 10 -1.21 -12.19 -4.86
N SER A 11 -2.47 -12.17 -5.30
CA SER A 11 -3.22 -13.40 -5.57
C SER A 11 -2.51 -14.22 -6.66
N THR A 12 -2.63 -15.55 -6.60
CA THR A 12 -2.05 -16.48 -7.60
C THR A 12 -2.33 -16.04 -9.03
N GLY A 13 -1.27 -15.84 -9.83
CA GLY A 13 -1.36 -15.43 -11.24
C GLY A 13 -1.63 -13.94 -11.49
N GLY A 14 -1.84 -13.14 -10.44
CA GLY A 14 -2.07 -11.70 -10.55
C GLY A 14 -0.79 -10.89 -10.64
N THR A 15 -0.81 -9.80 -11.43
CA THR A 15 0.36 -8.93 -11.66
C THR A 15 0.08 -7.44 -11.44
N THR A 16 -1.15 -7.07 -11.12
CA THR A 16 -1.59 -5.67 -10.96
C THR A 16 -1.96 -5.33 -9.51
N HIS A 17 -2.25 -4.06 -9.23
CA HIS A 17 -2.58 -3.58 -7.87
C HIS A 17 -3.89 -4.17 -7.34
N GLU A 18 -4.84 -4.44 -8.23
CA GLU A 18 -6.10 -5.13 -7.95
C GLU A 18 -5.90 -6.56 -7.46
N HIS A 19 -4.70 -7.13 -7.64
CA HIS A 19 -4.34 -8.45 -7.14
C HIS A 19 -3.60 -8.42 -5.80
N ILE A 20 -3.26 -7.24 -5.24
CA ILE A 20 -2.67 -7.15 -3.91
C ILE A 20 -3.70 -7.64 -2.89
N THR A 21 -3.39 -8.72 -2.18
CA THR A 21 -4.23 -9.32 -1.14
C THR A 21 -3.79 -8.91 0.25
N HIS A 22 -2.47 -8.76 0.45
CA HIS A 22 -1.86 -8.51 1.76
C HIS A 22 -0.70 -7.52 1.67
N LEU A 23 -0.51 -6.73 2.73
CA LEU A 23 0.55 -5.73 2.81
C LEU A 23 1.25 -5.81 4.18
N TRP A 24 2.58 -5.84 4.16
CA TRP A 24 3.41 -5.72 5.36
C TRP A 24 3.86 -4.29 5.53
N TRP A 25 3.93 -3.86 6.78
CA TRP A 25 4.22 -2.48 7.10
C TRP A 25 5.03 -2.32 8.39
N THR A 26 5.68 -1.16 8.51
CA THR A 26 6.31 -0.68 9.74
C THR A 26 5.74 0.69 10.11
N GLU A 27 5.43 0.90 11.39
CA GLU A 27 4.93 2.16 11.91
C GLU A 27 6.09 3.11 12.20
N GLN A 28 6.05 4.30 11.62
CA GLN A 28 7.15 5.26 11.70
C GLN A 28 7.46 5.72 13.14
N ALA A 29 6.43 5.90 13.96
CA ALA A 29 6.58 6.48 15.30
C ALA A 29 7.09 5.46 16.34
N SER A 30 6.64 4.21 16.25
CA SER A 30 6.89 3.18 17.26
C SER A 30 7.88 2.11 16.81
N GLY A 31 8.17 2.02 15.51
CA GLY A 31 8.94 0.92 14.93
C GLY A 31 8.20 -0.42 14.90
N LYS A 32 6.94 -0.48 15.34
CA LYS A 32 6.13 -1.71 15.27
C LYS A 32 5.97 -2.16 13.83
N ALA A 33 6.03 -3.45 13.61
CA ALA A 33 5.77 -4.05 12.32
C ALA A 33 4.51 -4.92 12.39
N GLY A 34 3.86 -5.09 11.26
CA GLY A 34 2.70 -5.96 11.13
C GLY A 34 2.32 -6.13 9.68
N ASP A 35 1.19 -6.80 9.49
CA ASP A 35 0.58 -6.98 8.19
C ASP A 35 -0.93 -6.94 8.30
N ASN A 36 -1.58 -6.60 7.19
CA ASN A 36 -3.02 -6.52 7.08
C ASN A 36 -3.43 -6.87 5.65
N THR A 37 -4.68 -7.28 5.51
CA THR A 37 -5.31 -7.41 4.19
C THR A 37 -5.41 -6.04 3.52
N ARG A 38 -5.50 -6.04 2.18
CA ARG A 38 -5.79 -4.82 1.42
C ARG A 38 -7.03 -4.09 1.95
N ALA A 39 -8.12 -4.83 2.19
CA ALA A 39 -9.38 -4.26 2.66
C ALA A 39 -9.23 -3.54 4.01
N GLN A 40 -8.48 -4.12 4.95
CA GLN A 40 -8.21 -3.49 6.25
C GLN A 40 -7.38 -2.22 6.12
N ILE A 41 -6.36 -2.19 5.26
CA ILE A 41 -5.57 -0.97 5.04
C ILE A 41 -6.40 0.11 4.33
N VAL A 42 -7.26 -0.27 3.38
CA VAL A 42 -8.20 0.66 2.73
C VAL A 42 -9.14 1.29 3.75
N ASP A 43 -9.79 0.47 4.58
CA ASP A 43 -10.68 0.94 5.65
C ASP A 43 -9.94 1.88 6.63
N TRP A 44 -8.74 1.51 7.05
CA TRP A 44 -7.94 2.32 7.96
C TRP A 44 -7.57 3.70 7.36
N ILE A 45 -7.24 3.76 6.06
CA ILE A 45 -6.95 5.04 5.39
C ILE A 45 -8.20 5.91 5.28
N GLU A 46 -9.32 5.34 4.82
CA GLU A 46 -10.54 6.12 4.53
C GLU A 46 -11.32 6.51 5.80
N ASN A 47 -11.41 5.61 6.78
CA ASN A 47 -12.32 5.75 7.91
C ASN A 47 -11.61 6.08 9.23
N GLN A 48 -10.29 5.90 9.31
CA GLN A 48 -9.52 6.08 10.55
C GLN A 48 -8.38 7.11 10.41
N ALA A 49 -8.41 7.93 9.35
CA ALA A 49 -7.39 8.93 9.03
C ALA A 49 -5.96 8.35 8.96
N GLY A 50 -5.85 7.08 8.57
CA GLY A 50 -4.59 6.39 8.36
C GLY A 50 -3.79 7.01 7.22
N LYS A 51 -2.45 7.00 7.37
CA LYS A 51 -1.53 7.47 6.33
C LYS A 51 -0.56 6.35 5.99
N ALA A 52 -0.44 6.03 4.71
CA ALA A 52 0.48 5.01 4.23
C ALA A 52 1.42 5.60 3.18
N TYR A 53 2.66 5.13 3.19
CA TYR A 53 3.64 5.45 2.17
C TYR A 53 4.51 4.23 1.88
N THR A 54 5.33 4.29 0.84
CA THR A 54 6.46 3.38 0.67
C THR A 54 7.71 4.17 0.32
N SER A 55 8.87 3.54 0.42
CA SER A 55 10.14 4.17 0.06
C SER A 55 10.87 3.32 -0.96
N ASP A 56 11.49 3.95 -1.95
CA ASP A 56 12.41 3.27 -2.85
C ASP A 56 13.72 2.89 -2.15
N ARG A 57 14.65 2.24 -2.87
CA ARG A 57 15.97 1.86 -2.33
C ARG A 57 16.83 3.06 -1.94
N ALA A 58 16.59 4.23 -2.52
CA ALA A 58 17.27 5.48 -2.17
C ALA A 58 16.63 6.20 -0.97
N GLY A 59 15.51 5.68 -0.46
CA GLY A 59 14.77 6.26 0.65
C GLY A 59 13.73 7.30 0.24
N HIS A 60 13.49 7.52 -1.06
CA HIS A 60 12.48 8.46 -1.51
C HIS A 60 11.09 7.95 -1.19
N ARG A 61 10.38 8.73 -0.38
CA ARG A 61 9.03 8.43 0.06
C ARG A 61 8.02 8.74 -1.03
N THR A 62 7.11 7.80 -1.28
CA THR A 62 5.94 7.97 -2.15
C THR A 62 4.68 7.62 -1.38
N GLU A 63 3.67 8.50 -1.40
CA GLU A 63 2.42 8.27 -0.68
C GLU A 63 1.63 7.12 -1.32
N VAL A 64 0.96 6.34 -0.48
CA VAL A 64 0.01 5.31 -0.87
C VAL A 64 -1.40 5.85 -0.65
N ALA A 65 -2.23 5.73 -1.68
CA ALA A 65 -3.61 6.18 -1.63
C ALA A 65 -4.57 5.09 -2.13
N VAL A 66 -5.83 5.22 -1.72
CA VAL A 66 -6.91 4.35 -2.15
C VAL A 66 -7.36 4.76 -3.55
N VAL A 67 -7.44 3.79 -4.44
CA VAL A 67 -8.07 3.91 -5.75
C VAL A 67 -9.48 3.33 -5.65
N THR A 68 -10.47 4.14 -6.04
CA THR A 68 -11.86 3.71 -6.16
C THR A 68 -12.19 3.50 -7.64
N PRO A 69 -12.16 2.26 -8.16
CA PRO A 69 -12.49 1.99 -9.55
C PRO A 69 -14.00 2.11 -9.79
N ALA A 70 -14.40 2.28 -11.06
CA ALA A 70 -15.82 2.30 -11.43
C ALA A 70 -16.53 0.95 -11.22
N ARG A 71 -15.76 -0.15 -11.22
CA ARG A 71 -16.22 -1.52 -10.94
C ARG A 71 -15.11 -2.27 -10.20
N GLY A 72 -15.49 -3.20 -9.33
CA GLY A 72 -14.57 -3.99 -8.53
C GLY A 72 -14.24 -3.36 -7.17
N GLU A 73 -13.39 -4.04 -6.42
CA GLU A 73 -12.99 -3.61 -5.07
C GLU A 73 -11.99 -2.46 -5.11
N LYS A 74 -12.04 -1.59 -4.10
CA LYS A 74 -11.02 -0.56 -3.89
C LYS A 74 -9.66 -1.21 -3.66
N TYR A 75 -8.62 -0.53 -4.13
CA TYR A 75 -7.25 -1.02 -3.98
C TYR A 75 -6.26 0.10 -3.67
N LEU A 76 -5.01 -0.27 -3.42
CA LEU A 76 -3.95 0.65 -3.03
C LEU A 76 -2.98 0.85 -4.18
N ARG A 77 -2.58 2.10 -4.40
CA ARG A 77 -1.56 2.46 -5.37
C ARG A 77 -0.76 3.65 -4.85
N THR A 78 0.46 3.80 -5.33
CA THR A 78 1.30 4.95 -4.99
C THR A 78 0.99 6.14 -5.88
N ARG A 79 1.10 7.35 -5.33
CA ARG A 79 0.89 8.60 -6.06
C ARG A 79 2.03 9.57 -5.76
N ALA A 80 2.65 10.09 -6.81
CA ALA A 80 3.68 11.13 -6.76
C ALA A 80 3.25 12.29 -7.65
N ASP A 81 3.25 13.52 -7.12
CA ASP A 81 2.93 14.75 -7.87
C ASP A 81 1.64 14.67 -8.69
N GLY A 82 0.63 13.99 -8.14
CA GLY A 82 -0.65 13.83 -8.81
C GLY A 82 -0.77 12.61 -9.71
N VAL A 83 0.34 11.94 -10.04
CA VAL A 83 0.42 10.79 -10.96
C VAL A 83 0.44 9.47 -10.21
N TRP A 84 -0.35 8.50 -10.66
CA TRP A 84 -0.35 7.13 -10.11
C TRP A 84 0.86 6.33 -10.61
N THR A 85 1.59 5.70 -9.69
CA THR A 85 2.82 4.94 -9.98
C THR A 85 2.68 3.48 -9.53
N ASN A 86 3.68 2.64 -9.81
CA ASN A 86 3.65 1.20 -9.56
C ASN A 86 4.58 0.75 -8.42
N ASN A 87 4.99 1.66 -7.53
CA ASN A 87 6.04 1.38 -6.55
C ASN A 87 5.65 0.23 -5.60
N LEU A 88 4.37 0.05 -5.29
CA LEU A 88 3.91 -1.10 -4.50
C LEU A 88 4.20 -2.45 -5.16
N LEU A 89 4.11 -2.53 -6.49
CA LEU A 89 4.40 -3.76 -7.24
C LEU A 89 5.91 -4.04 -7.34
N ALA A 90 6.75 -3.02 -7.10
CA ALA A 90 8.20 -3.15 -7.06
C ALA A 90 8.73 -3.58 -5.67
N LEU A 91 7.85 -3.69 -4.67
CA LEU A 91 8.22 -4.15 -3.34
C LEU A 91 8.48 -5.67 -3.33
N PRO A 92 9.25 -6.16 -2.34
CA PRO A 92 9.37 -7.59 -2.09
C PRO A 92 8.00 -8.28 -2.03
N GLN A 93 7.90 -9.43 -2.67
CA GLN A 93 6.73 -10.29 -2.58
C GLN A 93 6.89 -11.34 -1.47
N ARG A 94 5.81 -11.61 -0.73
CA ARG A 94 5.77 -12.57 0.39
C ARG A 94 4.53 -13.44 0.36
#